data_AF-A0A4Q5R659-F1
#
_entry.id   AF-A0A4Q5R659-F1
#
_cell.length_a   1.000
_cell.length_b   1.000
_cell.length_c   1.000
_cell.angle_alpha   90.00
_cell.angle_beta   90.00
_cell.angle_gamma   90.00
#
_symmetry.space_group_name_H-M   'P 1'
#
loop_
_entity.id
_entity.type
_entity.pdbx_description
1 polymer ?
#
loop_
_entity_poly.entity_id
_entity_poly.type
_entity_poly.pdbx_seq_one_letter_code
_entity_poly.pdbx_strand_id
1 'polypeptide(L)'
;MIIKRVFYLVLCFLVSGIFIANAQQVERVYHANIKTAQLTVYGAQQELPVYRLNSGDRLELGFDDLDGNVKSYYYTYVLCDYNWNQVNLNPFDYIQGFTQNRIATYRFSSVALTRYTHYQAILPDRNSVPTKSGNYILKVFLDGDTSKLAFTKRMLVADQKAAVAGEVVQPFSPELFKTHQKIKFAVSLKGLNTFSAAQQVKVVILQNNRWDVAQKDIAPTFVRGNSLEYFS
;
A
#
# COMPACT_ATOMS: atom_id res chain seq x y z
N MET A 1 -51.51 -24.09 4.13
CA MET A 1 -50.09 -24.36 4.46
C MET A 1 -49.11 -23.80 3.40
N ILE A 2 -49.50 -23.71 2.13
CA ILE A 2 -48.64 -23.23 1.02
C ILE A 2 -48.38 -21.71 1.07
N ILE A 3 -49.39 -20.90 1.44
CA ILE A 3 -49.28 -19.43 1.49
C ILE A 3 -48.25 -18.94 2.53
N LYS A 4 -48.14 -19.61 3.68
CA LYS A 4 -47.12 -19.27 4.70
C LYS A 4 -45.70 -19.56 4.19
N ARG A 5 -45.50 -20.64 3.41
CA ARG A 5 -44.19 -20.98 2.82
C ARG A 5 -43.75 -19.99 1.73
N VAL A 6 -44.68 -19.50 0.93
CA VAL A 6 -44.41 -18.45 -0.08
C VAL A 6 -44.04 -17.13 0.61
N PHE A 7 -44.68 -16.79 1.72
CA PHE A 7 -44.36 -15.57 2.49
C PHE A 7 -42.94 -15.60 3.09
N TYR A 8 -42.50 -16.74 3.65
CA TYR A 8 -41.12 -16.88 4.14
C TYR A 8 -40.06 -16.87 3.02
N LEU A 9 -40.39 -17.39 1.83
CA LEU A 9 -39.51 -17.34 0.66
C LEU A 9 -39.34 -15.92 0.11
N VAL A 10 -40.41 -15.11 0.10
CA VAL A 10 -40.35 -13.68 -0.31
C VAL A 10 -39.62 -12.84 0.75
N LEU A 11 -39.78 -13.14 2.04
CA LEU A 11 -39.07 -12.44 3.13
C LEU A 11 -37.56 -12.73 3.11
N CYS A 12 -37.13 -13.96 2.81
CA CYS A 12 -35.71 -14.27 2.62
C CYS A 12 -35.09 -13.58 1.39
N PHE A 13 -35.88 -13.31 0.35
CA PHE A 13 -35.41 -12.61 -0.86
C PHE A 13 -35.30 -11.08 -0.66
N LEU A 14 -36.02 -10.52 0.31
CA LEU A 14 -35.94 -9.10 0.68
C LEU A 14 -34.81 -8.79 1.67
N VAL A 15 -34.37 -9.79 2.47
CA VAL A 15 -33.25 -9.63 3.44
C VAL A 15 -31.88 -9.90 2.80
N SER A 16 -31.82 -10.55 1.63
CA SER A 16 -30.58 -10.72 0.84
C SER A 16 -30.22 -9.49 -0.02
N GLY A 17 -31.02 -8.42 0.07
CA GLY A 17 -30.78 -7.16 -0.64
C GLY A 17 -29.61 -6.37 -0.06
N ILE A 18 -28.50 -6.37 -0.80
CA ILE A 18 -27.50 -5.30 -0.84
C ILE A 18 -26.60 -5.21 0.41
N PHE A 19 -25.80 -6.24 0.65
CA PHE A 19 -24.45 -5.99 1.17
C PHE A 19 -23.59 -5.49 0.01
N ILE A 20 -23.61 -4.18 -0.26
CA ILE A 20 -22.49 -3.58 -0.99
C ILE A 20 -21.32 -3.60 0.00
N ALA A 21 -20.55 -4.68 -0.05
CA ALA A 21 -19.19 -4.64 0.45
C ALA A 21 -18.46 -3.60 -0.40
N ASN A 22 -18.41 -2.36 0.10
CA ASN A 22 -17.50 -1.37 -0.45
C ASN A 22 -16.10 -1.90 -0.19
N ALA A 23 -15.52 -2.58 -1.17
CA ALA A 23 -14.10 -2.90 -1.16
C ALA A 23 -13.38 -1.55 -1.03
N GLN A 24 -12.80 -1.29 0.14
CA GLN A 24 -12.10 -0.04 0.39
C GLN A 24 -10.89 0.01 -0.53
N GLN A 25 -11.00 0.78 -1.60
CA GLN A 25 -9.93 0.96 -2.55
C GLN A 25 -8.78 1.68 -1.85
N VAL A 26 -7.67 0.96 -1.62
CA VAL A 26 -6.57 1.45 -0.79
C VAL A 26 -5.89 2.67 -1.41
N GLU A 27 -5.68 2.65 -2.74
CA GLU A 27 -5.24 3.82 -3.50
C GLU A 27 -6.39 4.37 -4.33
N ARG A 28 -6.75 5.63 -4.10
CA ARG A 28 -7.82 6.29 -4.84
C ARG A 28 -7.55 7.78 -4.94
N VAL A 29 -7.92 8.37 -6.09
CA VAL A 29 -8.03 9.82 -6.26
C VAL A 29 -9.51 10.18 -6.15
N TYR A 30 -9.86 11.08 -5.24
CA TYR A 30 -11.26 11.44 -4.94
C TYR A 30 -11.73 12.67 -5.70
N HIS A 31 -10.80 13.51 -6.15
CA HIS A 31 -11.07 14.77 -6.84
C HIS A 31 -10.64 14.69 -8.31
N ALA A 32 -11.55 14.99 -9.23
CA ALA A 32 -11.31 14.83 -10.67
C ALA A 32 -10.23 15.76 -11.23
N ASN A 33 -10.02 16.93 -10.60
CA ASN A 33 -8.98 17.90 -10.93
C ASN A 33 -7.58 17.46 -10.45
N ILE A 34 -7.47 16.44 -9.59
CA ILE A 34 -6.18 15.89 -9.21
C ILE A 34 -5.70 14.90 -10.28
N LYS A 35 -4.49 15.13 -10.79
CA LYS A 35 -3.82 14.27 -11.77
C LYS A 35 -2.44 13.87 -11.27
N THR A 36 -1.86 12.87 -11.95
CA THR A 36 -0.45 12.46 -11.82
C THR A 36 0.02 12.20 -10.37
N ALA A 37 -0.90 11.78 -9.49
CA ALA A 37 -0.59 11.48 -8.11
C ALA A 37 0.34 10.27 -8.01
N GLN A 38 1.60 10.53 -7.69
CA GLN A 38 2.68 9.55 -7.64
C GLN A 38 3.38 9.62 -6.28
N LEU A 39 3.78 8.44 -5.80
CA LEU A 39 4.63 8.29 -4.64
C LEU A 39 5.71 7.27 -5.01
N THR A 40 6.97 7.70 -5.01
CA THR A 40 8.10 6.91 -5.53
C THR A 40 9.32 7.07 -4.63
N VAL A 41 10.33 6.25 -4.82
CA VAL A 41 11.64 6.48 -4.16
C VAL A 41 12.26 7.74 -4.74
N TYR A 42 12.83 8.59 -3.89
CA TYR A 42 13.45 9.83 -4.33
C TYR A 42 14.58 9.57 -5.33
N GLY A 43 14.43 10.09 -6.55
CA GLY A 43 15.37 9.86 -7.66
C GLY A 43 15.11 8.58 -8.47
N ALA A 44 14.11 7.76 -8.12
CA ALA A 44 13.77 6.52 -8.82
C ALA A 44 12.25 6.37 -9.03
N GLN A 45 11.74 7.02 -10.09
CA GLN A 45 10.30 7.16 -10.37
C GLN A 45 9.56 5.85 -10.70
N GLN A 46 10.29 4.76 -10.99
CA GLN A 46 9.70 3.46 -11.35
C GLN A 46 9.65 2.47 -10.17
N GLU A 47 10.26 2.83 -9.04
CA GLU A 47 10.36 1.94 -7.88
C GLU A 47 9.14 2.02 -6.96
N LEU A 48 8.88 0.92 -6.27
CA LEU A 48 7.87 0.88 -5.22
C LEU A 48 8.24 1.85 -4.09
N PRO A 49 7.26 2.56 -3.51
CA PRO A 49 7.51 3.47 -2.40
C PRO A 49 7.82 2.70 -1.11
N VAL A 50 9.08 2.31 -0.95
CA VAL A 50 9.62 1.63 0.24
C VAL A 50 10.55 2.58 0.97
N TYR A 51 10.23 2.89 2.22
CA TYR A 51 11.09 3.64 3.13
C TYR A 51 11.73 2.68 4.14
N ARG A 52 13.07 2.59 4.18
CA ARG A 52 13.77 1.82 5.21
C ARG A 52 13.92 2.64 6.49
N LEU A 53 13.50 2.09 7.63
CA LEU A 53 13.68 2.73 8.94
C LEU A 53 15.17 2.96 9.23
N ASN A 54 15.47 4.07 9.91
CA ASN A 54 16.82 4.46 10.31
C ASN A 54 17.83 4.54 9.15
N SER A 55 17.35 4.83 7.94
CA SER A 55 18.18 5.01 6.74
C SER A 55 18.14 6.45 6.25
N GLY A 56 18.96 6.76 5.24
CA GLY A 56 18.89 8.02 4.50
C GLY A 56 17.86 8.02 3.36
N ASP A 57 17.07 6.96 3.23
CA ASP A 57 16.08 6.83 2.17
C ASP A 57 15.02 7.92 2.27
N ARG A 58 14.58 8.37 1.11
CA ARG A 58 13.51 9.35 0.98
C ARG A 58 12.54 8.91 -0.10
N LEU A 59 11.28 9.22 0.09
CA LEU A 59 10.24 9.11 -0.91
C LEU A 59 9.88 10.49 -1.45
N GLU A 60 9.42 10.52 -2.69
CA GLU A 60 8.92 11.71 -3.35
C GLU A 60 7.43 11.54 -3.64
N LEU A 61 6.62 12.42 -3.05
CA LEU A 61 5.23 12.61 -3.40
C LEU A 61 5.14 13.75 -4.42
N GLY A 62 4.43 13.52 -5.53
CA GLY A 62 4.11 14.54 -6.53
C GLY A 62 2.69 14.39 -7.07
N PHE A 63 2.01 15.50 -7.33
CA PHE A 63 0.70 15.51 -7.99
C PHE A 63 0.38 16.89 -8.59
N ASP A 64 -0.51 16.91 -9.57
CA ASP A 64 -0.98 18.13 -10.22
C ASP A 64 -2.43 18.43 -9.84
N ASP A 65 -2.73 19.68 -9.51
CA ASP A 65 -4.09 20.21 -9.36
C ASP A 65 -4.43 21.11 -10.57
N LEU A 66 -5.39 20.66 -11.39
CA LEU A 66 -5.80 21.35 -12.62
C LEU A 66 -6.64 22.61 -12.40
N ASP A 67 -7.06 22.92 -11.16
CA ASP A 67 -7.74 24.20 -10.89
C ASP A 67 -6.77 25.39 -11.02
N GLY A 68 -5.45 25.13 -10.96
CA GLY A 68 -4.40 26.13 -11.24
C GLY A 68 -4.28 27.24 -10.21
N ASN A 69 -5.00 27.15 -9.08
CA ASN A 69 -4.86 28.02 -7.92
C ASN A 69 -4.02 27.34 -6.82
N VAL A 70 -3.79 28.06 -5.71
CA VAL A 70 -3.09 27.51 -4.54
C VAL A 70 -4.11 27.09 -3.49
N LYS A 71 -4.09 25.80 -3.15
CA LYS A 71 -4.83 25.20 -2.03
C LYS A 71 -3.88 24.72 -0.93
N SER A 72 -4.44 24.52 0.26
CA SER A 72 -3.71 24.04 1.43
C SER A 72 -3.80 22.52 1.53
N TYR A 73 -2.83 21.81 0.93
CA TYR A 73 -2.74 20.36 1.04
C TYR A 73 -1.93 19.93 2.26
N TYR A 74 -2.36 18.85 2.88
CA TYR A 74 -1.70 18.19 4.00
C TYR A 74 -1.57 16.70 3.71
N TYR A 75 -0.61 16.05 4.36
CA TYR A 75 -0.51 14.60 4.38
C TYR A 75 -0.36 14.03 5.79
N THR A 76 -0.77 12.77 5.95
CA THR A 76 -0.56 11.95 7.15
C THR A 76 -0.26 10.51 6.76
N TYR A 77 0.30 9.74 7.69
CA TYR A 77 0.55 8.31 7.55
C TYR A 77 -0.50 7.54 8.34
N VAL A 78 -1.07 6.48 7.74
CA VAL A 78 -1.96 5.55 8.43
C VAL A 78 -1.35 4.16 8.39
N LEU A 79 -0.95 3.65 9.55
CA LEU A 79 -0.42 2.29 9.67
C LEU A 79 -1.54 1.26 9.43
N CYS A 80 -1.22 0.24 8.64
CA CYS A 80 -2.14 -0.80 8.22
C CYS A 80 -1.60 -2.21 8.50
N ASP A 81 -2.52 -3.15 8.65
CA ASP A 81 -2.22 -4.57 8.71
C ASP A 81 -1.86 -5.16 7.32
N TYR A 82 -1.63 -6.47 7.30
CA TYR A 82 -1.33 -7.23 6.08
C TYR A 82 -2.41 -7.09 4.98
N ASN A 83 -3.67 -6.89 5.38
CA ASN A 83 -4.81 -6.74 4.49
C ASN A 83 -5.10 -5.29 4.10
N TRP A 84 -4.23 -4.35 4.48
CA TRP A 84 -4.39 -2.91 4.29
C TRP A 84 -5.53 -2.28 5.10
N ASN A 85 -5.99 -2.93 6.18
CA ASN A 85 -6.90 -2.31 7.13
C ASN A 85 -6.11 -1.46 8.12
N GLN A 86 -6.63 -0.29 8.46
CA GLN A 86 -6.03 0.55 9.48
C GLN A 86 -5.94 -0.20 10.81
N VAL A 87 -4.76 -0.17 11.45
CA VAL A 87 -4.60 -0.73 12.79
C VAL A 87 -5.17 0.24 13.83
N ASN A 88 -5.71 -0.31 14.92
CA ASN A 88 -6.20 0.48 16.05
C ASN A 88 -5.04 0.88 16.97
N LEU A 89 -4.14 1.73 16.47
CA LEU A 89 -3.05 2.35 17.24
C LEU A 89 -3.15 3.87 17.16
N ASN A 90 -2.68 4.54 18.21
CA ASN A 90 -2.62 5.99 18.21
C ASN A 90 -1.53 6.45 17.21
N PRO A 91 -1.77 7.43 16.32
CA PRO A 91 -0.76 7.99 15.44
C PRO A 91 0.56 8.38 16.13
N PHE A 92 0.51 8.84 17.39
CA PHE A 92 1.71 9.14 18.17
C PHE A 92 2.57 7.90 18.50
N ASP A 93 2.02 6.69 18.42
CA ASP A 93 2.76 5.45 18.65
C ASP A 93 3.65 5.07 17.46
N TYR A 94 3.37 5.59 16.27
CA TYR A 94 4.04 5.20 15.03
C TYR A 94 4.49 6.37 14.13
N ILE A 95 4.25 7.62 14.54
CA ILE A 95 4.76 8.83 13.89
C ILE A 95 5.50 9.66 14.96
N GLN A 96 6.79 9.88 14.75
CA GLN A 96 7.57 10.80 15.57
C GLN A 96 7.41 12.23 15.04
N GLY A 97 6.94 13.13 15.90
CA GLY A 97 6.71 14.54 15.61
C GLY A 97 5.25 14.84 15.27
N PHE A 98 5.00 15.66 14.24
CA PHE A 98 3.66 16.01 13.80
C PHE A 98 2.98 14.83 13.09
N THR A 99 1.73 14.57 13.46
CA THR A 99 0.90 13.52 12.85
C THR A 99 0.37 13.91 11.47
N GLN A 100 0.40 15.20 11.13
CA GLN A 100 0.07 15.71 9.81
C GLN A 100 1.00 16.87 9.43
N ASN A 101 1.34 17.00 8.15
CA ASN A 101 2.20 18.08 7.67
C ASN A 101 1.60 18.75 6.45
N ARG A 102 1.84 20.06 6.34
CA ARG A 102 1.44 20.86 5.18
C ARG A 102 2.41 20.65 4.02
N ILE A 103 1.89 20.48 2.82
CA ILE A 103 2.67 20.44 1.57
C ILE A 103 2.91 21.89 1.13
N ALA A 104 4.07 22.44 1.49
CA ALA A 104 4.41 23.82 1.20
C ALA A 104 5.09 24.04 -0.16
N THR A 105 5.70 22.99 -0.73
CA THR A 105 6.39 23.09 -2.02
C THR A 105 5.40 22.91 -3.16
N TYR A 106 5.21 23.98 -3.93
CA TYR A 106 4.39 23.96 -5.14
C TYR A 106 4.95 24.91 -6.20
N ARG A 107 4.57 24.68 -7.46
CA ARG A 107 4.88 25.56 -8.59
C ARG A 107 3.72 25.58 -9.59
N PHE A 108 3.47 26.74 -10.19
CA PHE A 108 2.52 26.85 -11.29
C PHE A 108 3.10 26.22 -12.55
N SER A 109 2.23 25.71 -13.41
CA SER A 109 2.61 25.28 -14.75
C SER A 109 3.07 26.48 -15.58
N SER A 110 4.02 26.24 -16.47
CA SER A 110 4.55 27.24 -17.40
C SER A 110 4.38 26.72 -18.82
N VAL A 111 3.87 27.57 -19.72
CA VAL A 111 3.67 27.25 -21.15
C VAL A 111 2.83 25.97 -21.38
N ALA A 112 1.96 25.61 -20.43
CA ALA A 112 1.05 24.47 -20.57
C ALA A 112 -0.31 24.93 -21.10
N LEU A 113 -0.91 24.17 -22.04
CA LEU A 113 -2.25 24.45 -22.55
C LEU A 113 -3.30 24.38 -21.44
N THR A 114 -3.22 23.34 -20.59
CA THR A 114 -4.02 23.21 -19.38
C THR A 114 -3.21 23.74 -18.20
N ARG A 115 -3.73 24.76 -17.50
CA ARG A 115 -3.11 25.29 -16.29
C ARG A 115 -3.20 24.28 -15.15
N TYR A 116 -2.15 24.18 -14.36
CA TYR A 116 -2.14 23.35 -13.14
C TYR A 116 -1.16 23.91 -12.11
N THR A 117 -1.36 23.54 -10.85
CA THR A 117 -0.40 23.74 -9.76
C THR A 117 0.18 22.39 -9.41
N HIS A 118 1.49 22.24 -9.54
CA HIS A 118 2.20 21.03 -9.15
C HIS A 118 2.61 21.13 -7.68
N TYR A 119 2.26 20.12 -6.89
CA TYR A 119 2.62 19.98 -5.49
C TYR A 119 3.63 18.87 -5.31
N GLN A 120 4.57 19.07 -4.37
CA GLN A 120 5.63 18.12 -4.09
C GLN A 120 5.92 18.03 -2.58
N ALA A 121 6.21 16.83 -2.08
CA ALA A 121 6.73 16.62 -0.73
C ALA A 121 7.81 15.54 -0.73
N ILE A 122 8.84 15.74 0.09
CA ILE A 122 9.87 14.74 0.35
C ILE A 122 9.60 14.11 1.72
N LEU A 123 9.50 12.79 1.75
CA LEU A 123 9.08 12.03 2.92
C LEU A 123 10.20 11.07 3.38
N PRO A 124 10.36 10.82 4.68
CA PRO A 124 9.69 11.55 5.76
C PRO A 124 10.21 12.98 5.91
N ASP A 125 9.35 13.88 6.40
CA ASP A 125 9.81 15.18 6.89
C ASP A 125 10.54 14.98 8.22
N ARG A 126 11.54 15.83 8.53
CA ARG A 126 12.32 15.71 9.77
C ARG A 126 11.45 15.75 11.03
N ASN A 127 10.33 16.45 10.98
CA ASN A 127 9.40 16.58 12.08
C ASN A 127 8.19 15.64 11.94
N SER A 128 8.24 14.63 11.06
CA SER A 128 7.17 13.65 10.89
C SER A 128 7.68 12.36 10.24
N VAL A 129 8.18 11.47 11.09
CA VAL A 129 8.90 10.25 10.69
C VAL A 129 8.13 9.01 11.15
N PRO A 130 7.77 8.07 10.24
CA PRO A 130 7.27 6.76 10.63
C PRO A 130 8.30 6.00 11.48
N THR A 131 7.90 5.46 12.63
CA THR A 131 8.80 4.75 13.58
C THR A 131 8.54 3.26 13.67
N LYS A 132 7.45 2.75 13.09
CA LYS A 132 7.14 1.31 13.02
C LYS A 132 7.24 0.83 11.58
N SER A 133 7.71 -0.41 11.40
CA SER A 133 7.64 -1.08 10.10
C SER A 133 6.22 -1.56 9.83
N GLY A 134 5.82 -1.59 8.57
CA GLY A 134 4.52 -2.11 8.15
C GLY A 134 4.03 -1.52 6.84
N ASN A 135 2.77 -1.82 6.54
CA ASN A 135 2.05 -1.21 5.44
C ASN A 135 1.53 0.15 5.88
N TYR A 136 1.65 1.16 5.03
CA TYR A 136 1.16 2.50 5.34
C TYR A 136 0.35 3.07 4.19
N ILE A 137 -0.78 3.70 4.50
CA ILE A 137 -1.50 4.55 3.57
C ILE A 137 -1.06 5.99 3.83
N LEU A 138 -0.44 6.61 2.83
CA LEU A 138 -0.25 8.05 2.78
C LEU A 138 -1.57 8.69 2.33
N LYS A 139 -2.21 9.45 3.20
CA LYS A 139 -3.42 10.22 2.89
C LYS A 139 -3.02 11.65 2.58
N VAL A 140 -3.51 12.20 1.47
CA VAL A 140 -3.40 13.63 1.14
C VAL A 140 -4.79 14.25 1.19
N PHE A 141 -4.93 15.39 1.86
CA PHE A 141 -6.22 16.02 2.15
C PHE A 141 -6.12 17.55 2.22
N LEU A 142 -7.26 18.23 2.14
CA LEU A 142 -7.33 19.70 2.14
C LEU A 142 -7.54 20.28 3.54
N ASP A 143 -7.04 21.49 3.75
CA ASP A 143 -7.35 22.38 4.88
C ASP A 143 -7.06 21.81 6.29
N GLY A 144 -6.22 20.76 6.38
CA GLY A 144 -5.95 20.10 7.65
C GLY A 144 -7.09 19.20 8.14
N ASP A 145 -8.08 18.92 7.28
CA ASP A 145 -9.26 18.09 7.58
C ASP A 145 -9.17 16.74 6.87
N THR A 146 -8.98 15.66 7.64
CA THR A 146 -8.83 14.30 7.12
C THR A 146 -10.10 13.73 6.46
N SER A 147 -11.25 14.39 6.62
CA SER A 147 -12.48 14.07 5.88
C SER A 147 -12.46 14.58 4.43
N LYS A 148 -11.66 15.63 4.14
CA LYS A 148 -11.50 16.22 2.80
C LYS A 148 -10.37 15.55 2.02
N LEU A 149 -10.47 14.23 1.82
CA LEU A 149 -9.45 13.44 1.13
C LEU A 149 -9.29 13.86 -0.33
N ALA A 150 -8.07 14.24 -0.72
CA ALA A 150 -7.67 14.45 -2.10
C ALA A 150 -7.41 13.12 -2.80
N PHE A 151 -6.51 12.32 -2.21
CA PHE A 151 -6.14 10.98 -2.68
C PHE A 151 -5.39 10.18 -1.60
N THR A 152 -5.20 8.89 -1.88
CA THR A 152 -4.40 7.98 -1.06
C THR A 152 -3.38 7.21 -1.89
N LYS A 153 -2.20 6.95 -1.30
CA LYS A 153 -1.14 6.11 -1.88
C LYS A 153 -0.66 5.08 -0.85
N ARG A 154 -0.31 3.88 -1.33
CA ARG A 154 0.36 2.86 -0.54
C ARG A 154 1.84 3.21 -0.42
N MET A 155 2.40 2.96 0.74
CA MET A 155 3.83 2.93 0.98
C MET A 155 4.16 1.78 1.94
N LEU A 156 5.39 1.29 1.85
CA LEU A 156 5.91 0.27 2.76
C LEU A 156 6.99 0.90 3.62
N VAL A 157 6.95 0.61 4.92
CA VAL A 157 8.02 0.99 5.84
C VAL A 157 8.72 -0.28 6.28
N ALA A 158 9.98 -0.43 5.89
CA ALA A 158 10.74 -1.66 6.05
C ALA A 158 11.75 -1.55 7.20
N ASP A 159 11.80 -2.59 8.02
CA ASP A 159 12.87 -2.86 8.98
C ASP A 159 13.58 -4.15 8.54
N GLN A 160 14.83 -4.03 8.08
CA GLN A 160 15.53 -5.12 7.41
C GLN A 160 16.07 -6.15 8.42
N LYS A 161 15.17 -7.03 8.89
CA LYS A 161 15.46 -8.13 9.84
C LYS A 161 15.46 -9.52 9.21
N ALA A 162 15.09 -9.61 7.93
CA ALA A 162 15.10 -10.85 7.16
C ALA A 162 15.74 -10.60 5.80
N ALA A 163 16.35 -11.65 5.24
CA ALA A 163 16.90 -11.63 3.90
C ALA A 163 16.04 -12.50 2.98
N VAL A 164 15.72 -11.99 1.79
CA VAL A 164 14.98 -12.72 0.77
C VAL A 164 15.92 -12.96 -0.40
N ALA A 165 16.08 -14.21 -0.81
CA ALA A 165 16.83 -14.59 -2.00
C ALA A 165 15.92 -15.43 -2.90
N GLY A 166 15.89 -15.14 -4.20
CA GLY A 166 15.02 -15.86 -5.11
C GLY A 166 15.43 -15.71 -6.57
N GLU A 167 14.82 -16.56 -7.39
CA GLU A 167 15.07 -16.67 -8.82
C GLU A 167 13.75 -16.93 -9.56
N VAL A 168 13.69 -16.42 -10.79
CA VAL A 168 12.64 -16.76 -11.74
C VAL A 168 13.13 -17.96 -12.56
N VAL A 169 12.36 -19.05 -12.54
CA VAL A 169 12.69 -20.29 -13.24
C VAL A 169 11.55 -20.69 -14.18
N GLN A 170 11.88 -21.56 -15.13
CA GLN A 170 10.85 -22.15 -15.99
C GLN A 170 9.92 -23.07 -15.16
N PRO A 171 8.60 -23.05 -15.40
CA PRO A 171 7.68 -24.05 -14.85
C PRO A 171 8.10 -25.48 -15.22
N PHE A 172 7.62 -26.49 -14.48
CA PHE A 172 7.91 -27.90 -14.79
C PHE A 172 7.02 -28.45 -15.91
N SER A 173 5.77 -27.98 -16.02
CA SER A 173 4.80 -28.42 -17.02
C SER A 173 5.08 -27.80 -18.40
N PRO A 174 5.32 -28.58 -19.46
CA PRO A 174 5.63 -28.08 -20.81
C PRO A 174 4.61 -27.08 -21.37
N GLU A 175 3.33 -27.29 -21.08
CA GLU A 175 2.22 -26.42 -21.47
C GLU A 175 2.32 -25.00 -20.89
N LEU A 176 3.09 -24.79 -19.83
CA LEU A 176 3.26 -23.50 -19.16
C LEU A 176 4.55 -22.76 -19.58
N PHE A 177 5.45 -23.40 -20.33
CA PHE A 177 6.79 -22.86 -20.62
C PHE A 177 6.78 -21.50 -21.32
N LYS A 178 5.78 -21.24 -22.18
CA LYS A 178 5.68 -20.00 -22.97
C LYS A 178 4.78 -18.93 -22.34
N THR A 179 4.04 -19.27 -21.29
CA THR A 179 2.94 -18.45 -20.77
C THR A 179 3.09 -18.06 -19.30
N HIS A 180 3.91 -18.80 -18.54
CA HIS A 180 4.07 -18.59 -17.10
C HIS A 180 5.54 -18.49 -16.70
N GLN A 181 5.75 -17.83 -15.58
CA GLN A 181 7.03 -17.78 -14.87
C GLN A 181 6.83 -18.39 -13.49
N LYS A 182 7.78 -19.21 -13.05
CA LYS A 182 7.79 -19.80 -11.71
C LYS A 182 8.77 -19.03 -10.83
N ILE A 183 8.45 -18.79 -9.56
CA ILE A 183 9.33 -18.05 -8.65
C ILE A 183 9.73 -18.97 -7.49
N LYS A 184 11.04 -19.26 -7.40
CA LYS A 184 11.60 -19.96 -6.25
C LYS A 184 12.30 -18.95 -5.35
N PHE A 185 11.99 -18.96 -4.06
CA PHE A 185 12.64 -18.06 -3.13
C PHE A 185 12.74 -18.65 -1.73
N ALA A 186 13.69 -18.12 -0.96
CA ALA A 186 13.90 -18.44 0.44
C ALA A 186 13.94 -17.16 1.27
N VAL A 187 13.32 -17.22 2.45
CA VAL A 187 13.34 -16.16 3.46
C VAL A 187 14.18 -16.62 4.64
N SER A 188 15.31 -15.95 4.86
CA SER A 188 16.18 -16.18 6.01
C SER A 188 15.78 -15.28 7.18
N LEU A 189 15.45 -15.89 8.30
CA LEU A 189 14.96 -15.26 9.52
C LEU A 189 16.04 -15.15 10.61
N LYS A 190 17.32 -15.03 10.20
CA LYS A 190 18.45 -14.99 11.15
C LYS A 190 18.28 -13.83 12.13
N GLY A 191 18.17 -14.13 13.43
CA GLY A 191 17.97 -13.14 14.49
C GLY A 191 16.51 -12.88 14.88
N LEU A 192 15.55 -13.58 14.28
CA LEU A 192 14.15 -13.58 14.68
C LEU A 192 13.78 -14.87 15.41
N ASN A 193 12.78 -14.81 16.30
CA ASN A 193 12.23 -16.01 16.93
C ASN A 193 11.42 -16.80 15.90
N THR A 194 11.77 -18.07 15.68
CA THR A 194 11.21 -18.91 14.63
C THR A 194 10.21 -19.97 15.12
N PHE A 195 9.86 -19.98 16.41
CA PHE A 195 9.01 -21.01 17.03
C PHE A 195 7.67 -21.26 16.30
N SER A 196 7.13 -20.26 15.58
CA SER A 196 5.96 -20.40 14.72
C SER A 196 6.10 -19.67 13.38
N ALA A 197 7.32 -19.62 12.84
CA ALA A 197 7.65 -18.83 11.64
C ALA A 197 6.74 -19.11 10.45
N ALA A 198 6.38 -20.37 10.19
CA ALA A 198 5.50 -20.74 9.08
C ALA A 198 4.07 -20.17 9.18
N GLN A 199 3.59 -19.86 10.38
CA GLN A 199 2.27 -19.29 10.63
C GLN A 199 2.31 -17.76 10.74
N GLN A 200 3.44 -17.20 11.16
CA GLN A 200 3.59 -15.78 11.45
C GLN A 200 4.17 -14.98 10.28
N VAL A 201 5.03 -15.60 9.47
CA VAL A 201 5.63 -14.96 8.30
C VAL A 201 4.65 -15.05 7.14
N LYS A 202 4.23 -13.89 6.65
CA LYS A 202 3.41 -13.75 5.44
C LYS A 202 4.25 -13.16 4.33
N VAL A 203 4.07 -13.67 3.13
CA VAL A 203 4.77 -13.20 1.93
C VAL A 203 3.75 -12.64 0.94
N VAL A 204 4.13 -11.54 0.29
CA VAL A 204 3.40 -10.97 -0.85
C VAL A 204 4.35 -10.90 -2.03
N ILE A 205 3.95 -11.46 -3.17
CA ILE A 205 4.69 -11.38 -4.42
C ILE A 205 3.98 -10.40 -5.34
N LEU A 206 4.74 -9.43 -5.85
CA LEU A 206 4.25 -8.43 -6.79
C LEU A 206 4.90 -8.64 -8.15
N GLN A 207 4.09 -8.80 -9.20
CA GLN A 207 4.58 -8.77 -10.57
C GLN A 207 4.63 -7.33 -11.05
N ASN A 208 5.82 -6.83 -11.39
CA ASN A 208 6.00 -5.46 -11.91
C ASN A 208 5.34 -4.39 -11.03
N ASN A 209 5.50 -4.51 -9.70
CA ASN A 209 4.96 -3.57 -8.71
C ASN A 209 3.42 -3.48 -8.69
N ARG A 210 2.71 -4.40 -9.33
CA ARG A 210 1.25 -4.42 -9.40
C ARG A 210 0.61 -5.15 -8.22
N TRP A 211 -0.17 -4.41 -7.46
CA TRP A 211 -0.90 -4.94 -6.30
C TRP A 211 -2.18 -5.69 -6.65
N ASP A 212 -2.77 -5.43 -7.82
CA ASP A 212 -4.03 -6.02 -8.26
C ASP A 212 -3.89 -7.48 -8.71
N VAL A 213 -2.66 -7.89 -9.09
CA VAL A 213 -2.30 -9.28 -9.42
C VAL A 213 -1.36 -9.89 -8.38
N ALA A 214 -1.29 -9.30 -7.19
CA ALA A 214 -0.42 -9.76 -6.11
C ALA A 214 -0.79 -11.17 -5.65
N GLN A 215 0.22 -12.05 -5.52
CA GLN A 215 0.05 -13.35 -4.89
C GLN A 215 0.28 -13.22 -3.39
N LYS A 216 -0.65 -13.75 -2.61
CA LYS A 216 -0.74 -13.63 -1.14
C LYS A 216 -1.03 -14.99 -0.52
N ASP A 217 -0.83 -15.06 0.79
CA ASP A 217 -1.22 -16.21 1.62
C ASP A 217 -0.54 -17.52 1.16
N ILE A 218 0.69 -17.37 0.69
CA ILE A 218 1.55 -18.47 0.23
C ILE A 218 2.21 -19.08 1.47
N ALA A 219 1.95 -20.36 1.73
CA ALA A 219 2.62 -21.10 2.78
C ALA A 219 4.02 -21.56 2.31
N PRO A 220 5.03 -21.62 3.22
CA PRO A 220 6.33 -22.18 2.87
C PRO A 220 6.18 -23.66 2.49
N THR A 221 6.88 -24.08 1.43
CA THR A 221 6.96 -25.48 1.03
C THR A 221 7.81 -26.28 2.01
N PHE A 222 8.90 -25.68 2.50
CA PHE A 222 9.74 -26.29 3.54
C PHE A 222 10.17 -25.27 4.60
N VAL A 223 10.36 -25.75 5.82
CA VAL A 223 10.93 -25.01 6.94
C VAL A 223 12.23 -25.71 7.34
N ARG A 224 13.37 -25.05 7.16
CA ARG A 224 14.70 -25.59 7.47
C ARG A 224 15.43 -24.68 8.46
N GLY A 225 15.32 -25.00 9.75
CA GLY A 225 15.87 -24.14 10.80
C GLY A 225 15.31 -22.72 10.73
N ASN A 226 16.16 -21.75 10.38
CA ASN A 226 15.77 -20.34 10.21
C ASN A 226 15.47 -19.93 8.76
N SER A 227 15.29 -20.89 7.85
CA SER A 227 14.96 -20.65 6.44
C SER A 227 13.56 -21.14 6.11
N LEU A 228 12.76 -20.30 5.46
CA LEU A 228 11.46 -20.65 4.87
C LEU A 228 11.63 -20.72 3.35
N GLU A 229 11.43 -21.89 2.75
CA GLU A 229 11.60 -22.13 1.31
C GLU A 229 10.24 -22.19 0.62
N TYR A 230 10.12 -21.50 -0.51
CA TYR A 230 8.89 -21.38 -1.29
C TYR A 230 9.14 -21.77 -2.76
N PHE A 231 8.37 -22.72 -3.26
CA PHE A 231 8.41 -23.19 -4.64
C PHE A 231 7.10 -22.88 -5.38
N SER A 232 6.74 -21.59 -5.43
CA SER A 232 5.50 -21.11 -6.05
C SER A 232 5.60 -20.99 -7.56
#